data_AF-A0A2Y9LV44-F1
#
_entry.id   AF-A0A2Y9LV44-F1
#
_cell.length_a   1.000
_cell.length_b   1.000
_cell.length_c   1.000
_cell.angle_alpha   90.00
_cell.angle_beta   90.00
_cell.angle_gamma   90.00
#
_symmetry.space_group_name_H-M   'P 1'
#
loop_
_entity.id
_entity.type
_entity.pdbx_description
1 polymer ?
#
loop_
_entity_poly.entity_id
_entity_poly.type
_entity_poly.pdbx_seq_one_letter_code
_entity_poly.pdbx_strand_id
1 'polypeptide(L)'
;MSVHHGHGRVQQVGRQAGGGPRRALGTLGTETPPPGPGSLGGHNPVGPRSERPVFQGVPAPLGPWEEFPSPPLSAASTERGALLGQQDLLRTNSSKQTAVLGVLKEEVRACNSCCLGTQAQLQTVHTKLREAQSKLIQQESTLKELSERVTQSLAEASRDRENIRTELFRALEGVRLGNSSCEECPKSWLPFQGSCYLFSTQRATWVEAQRHCEGARAHLVIVGGLDEQPLESGGAQ
;
A
#
# COMPACT_ATOMS: atom_id res chain seq x y z
N MET A 1 44.75 32.85 38.86
CA MET A 1 45.60 33.84 39.56
C MET A 1 45.00 34.13 40.93
N SER A 2 45.81 34.61 41.88
CA SER A 2 45.51 35.02 43.27
C SER A 2 44.12 34.70 43.84
N VAL A 3 44.03 33.63 44.65
CA VAL A 3 42.93 33.45 45.60
C VAL A 3 43.10 34.46 46.73
N HIS A 4 42.48 35.64 46.60
CA HIS A 4 42.44 36.60 47.69
C HIS A 4 41.71 35.99 48.89
N HIS A 5 42.47 35.70 49.95
CA HIS A 5 41.93 35.43 51.28
C HIS A 5 41.39 36.74 51.85
N GLY A 6 40.24 37.17 51.36
CA GLY A 6 39.51 38.29 51.94
C GLY A 6 39.07 37.90 53.35
N HIS A 7 39.49 38.69 54.35
CA HIS A 7 38.95 38.64 55.72
C HIS A 7 37.50 39.19 55.79
N GLY A 8 36.71 38.98 54.74
CA GLY A 8 35.30 39.30 54.67
C GLY A 8 34.51 38.31 55.50
N ARG A 9 33.97 38.75 56.64
CA ARG A 9 33.04 37.94 57.42
C ARG A 9 31.71 37.85 56.67
N VAL A 10 31.37 36.65 56.21
CA VAL A 10 30.17 36.35 55.41
C VAL A 10 28.97 36.07 56.31
N GLN A 11 27.77 36.34 55.80
CA GLN A 11 26.53 35.92 56.44
C GLN A 11 26.24 34.46 56.08
N GLN A 12 25.74 33.68 57.05
CA GLN A 12 25.59 32.23 56.90
C GLN A 12 24.14 31.92 56.47
N VAL A 13 23.98 31.16 55.38
CA VAL A 13 22.68 30.70 54.87
C VAL A 13 22.76 29.21 54.57
N GLY A 14 21.83 28.37 55.07
CA GLY A 14 21.87 26.90 54.90
C GLY A 14 20.61 26.31 54.26
N ARG A 15 20.71 25.26 53.40
CA ARG A 15 19.57 24.66 52.62
C ARG A 15 19.38 23.11 52.75
N GLN A 16 18.12 22.62 52.66
CA GLN A 16 17.69 21.17 52.68
C GLN A 16 16.38 20.89 51.84
N ALA A 17 15.95 19.60 51.61
CA ALA A 17 14.74 19.14 50.84
C ALA A 17 14.13 17.76 51.29
N GLY A 18 12.94 17.34 50.79
CA GLY A 18 12.15 16.09 51.16
C GLY A 18 11.29 15.41 50.03
N GLY A 19 10.45 14.37 50.31
CA GLY A 19 9.53 13.72 49.31
C GLY A 19 9.04 12.22 49.48
N GLY A 20 8.18 11.67 48.57
CA GLY A 20 7.72 10.24 48.54
C GLY A 20 6.72 9.76 47.40
N PRO A 21 6.47 8.42 47.11
CA PRO A 21 5.97 7.95 45.77
C PRO A 21 4.94 6.75 45.56
N ARG A 22 4.10 6.84 44.49
CA ARG A 22 3.60 5.87 43.41
C ARG A 22 2.98 4.43 43.57
N ARG A 23 2.18 3.98 42.55
CA ARG A 23 1.73 2.56 42.21
C ARG A 23 1.21 2.34 40.73
N ALA A 24 0.73 1.13 40.34
CA ALA A 24 0.37 0.61 38.95
C ALA A 24 -0.43 -0.76 39.01
N LEU A 25 -1.02 -1.49 38.00
CA LEU A 25 -1.53 -1.34 36.57
C LEU A 25 -2.15 -2.71 36.02
N GLY A 26 -3.02 -2.75 34.98
CA GLY A 26 -3.55 -3.96 34.22
C GLY A 26 -4.71 -3.64 33.19
N THR A 27 -5.50 -4.49 32.47
CA THR A 27 -5.50 -5.86 31.79
C THR A 27 -6.99 -6.30 31.47
N LEU A 28 -7.46 -7.19 30.55
CA LEU A 28 -7.11 -7.83 29.21
C LEU A 28 -8.29 -8.77 28.71
N GLY A 29 -8.48 -9.15 27.41
CA GLY A 29 -9.51 -10.18 26.96
C GLY A 29 -9.70 -10.53 25.43
N THR A 30 -10.28 -11.72 25.06
CA THR A 30 -10.39 -12.33 23.67
C THR A 30 -11.42 -13.51 23.51
N GLU A 31 -11.99 -13.86 22.31
CA GLU A 31 -12.88 -15.05 22.03
C GLU A 31 -12.86 -15.66 20.56
N THR A 32 -13.67 -16.71 20.23
CA THR A 32 -13.56 -17.70 19.07
C THR A 32 -14.93 -18.25 18.46
N PRO A 33 -15.01 -19.11 17.37
CA PRO A 33 -16.04 -18.92 16.28
C PRO A 33 -16.84 -20.20 15.72
N PRO A 34 -17.28 -20.41 14.42
CA PRO A 34 -18.67 -20.86 14.06
C PRO A 34 -18.90 -21.96 12.92
N PRO A 35 -20.16 -22.33 12.51
CA PRO A 35 -20.49 -23.35 11.45
C PRO A 35 -21.64 -23.06 10.40
N GLY A 36 -21.81 -23.88 9.33
CA GLY A 36 -23.06 -23.99 8.48
C GLY A 36 -22.93 -24.42 6.96
N PRO A 37 -23.82 -25.23 6.29
CA PRO A 37 -23.55 -25.85 4.94
C PRO A 37 -24.65 -25.89 3.80
N GLY A 38 -24.27 -26.22 2.53
CA GLY A 38 -25.12 -26.67 1.38
C GLY A 38 -24.65 -26.24 -0.05
N SER A 39 -25.16 -26.65 -1.25
CA SER A 39 -25.87 -27.87 -1.77
C SER A 39 -26.11 -27.86 -3.33
N LEU A 40 -26.43 -29.01 -3.99
CA LEU A 40 -26.93 -29.24 -5.40
C LEU A 40 -25.99 -28.92 -6.63
N GLY A 41 -26.22 -29.28 -7.93
CA GLY A 41 -27.21 -30.12 -8.69
C GLY A 41 -27.08 -29.98 -10.27
N GLY A 42 -27.69 -30.83 -11.13
CA GLY A 42 -27.71 -30.65 -12.64
C GLY A 42 -28.24 -31.78 -13.57
N HIS A 43 -28.49 -31.50 -14.89
CA HIS A 43 -28.99 -32.44 -15.95
C HIS A 43 -28.66 -32.03 -17.43
N ASN A 44 -29.00 -32.84 -18.45
CA ASN A 44 -28.43 -32.81 -19.83
C ASN A 44 -29.45 -33.15 -20.99
N PRO A 45 -29.36 -32.60 -22.23
CA PRO A 45 -30.30 -32.88 -23.36
C PRO A 45 -29.70 -33.51 -24.66
N VAL A 46 -30.55 -33.86 -25.65
CA VAL A 46 -30.24 -34.52 -26.95
C VAL A 46 -31.03 -33.86 -28.11
N GLY A 47 -30.58 -33.98 -29.39
CA GLY A 47 -31.28 -33.46 -30.59
C GLY A 47 -31.22 -34.36 -31.86
N PRO A 48 -32.04 -34.10 -32.91
CA PRO A 48 -32.29 -35.05 -34.02
C PRO A 48 -31.68 -34.69 -35.41
N ARG A 49 -32.20 -35.32 -36.49
CA ARG A 49 -31.56 -35.64 -37.79
C ARG A 49 -32.08 -34.80 -39.00
N SER A 50 -31.32 -34.77 -40.11
CA SER A 50 -31.66 -34.14 -41.41
C SER A 50 -31.93 -35.12 -42.57
N GLU A 51 -32.55 -34.62 -43.66
CA GLU A 51 -32.92 -35.38 -44.88
C GLU A 51 -32.40 -34.72 -46.19
N ARG A 52 -32.68 -35.33 -47.37
CA ARG A 52 -32.24 -34.85 -48.71
C ARG A 52 -33.33 -35.03 -49.80
N PRO A 53 -33.37 -34.17 -50.85
CA PRO A 53 -34.33 -34.27 -51.96
C PRO A 53 -33.82 -35.09 -53.16
N VAL A 54 -34.70 -35.31 -54.15
CA VAL A 54 -34.49 -36.09 -55.40
C VAL A 54 -34.84 -35.25 -56.63
N PHE A 55 -34.22 -35.52 -57.78
CA PHE A 55 -34.46 -34.85 -59.07
C PHE A 55 -35.13 -35.79 -60.11
N GLN A 56 -35.79 -35.22 -61.12
CA GLN A 56 -36.34 -35.93 -62.29
C GLN A 56 -35.77 -35.34 -63.59
N GLY A 57 -35.76 -36.14 -64.67
CA GLY A 57 -35.18 -35.79 -65.97
C GLY A 57 -36.22 -35.62 -67.10
N VAL A 58 -35.77 -35.09 -68.24
CA VAL A 58 -36.61 -34.76 -69.42
C VAL A 58 -36.13 -35.55 -70.64
N PRO A 59 -37.02 -36.18 -71.44
CA PRO A 59 -36.66 -36.90 -72.67
C PRO A 59 -36.54 -35.98 -73.89
N ALA A 60 -35.79 -36.42 -74.91
CA ALA A 60 -35.66 -35.73 -76.19
C ALA A 60 -36.36 -36.51 -77.33
N PRO A 61 -36.98 -35.83 -78.32
CA PRO A 61 -37.61 -36.49 -79.47
C PRO A 61 -36.58 -36.87 -80.55
N LEU A 62 -36.90 -37.91 -81.33
CA LEU A 62 -36.14 -38.35 -82.50
C LEU A 62 -36.98 -38.10 -83.78
N GLY A 63 -36.35 -37.64 -84.84
CA GLY A 63 -36.96 -37.44 -86.17
C GLY A 63 -36.03 -37.89 -87.30
N PRO A 64 -36.55 -38.22 -88.50
CA PRO A 64 -35.74 -38.67 -89.63
C PRO A 64 -34.82 -37.59 -90.20
N TRP A 65 -33.76 -38.04 -90.88
CA TRP A 65 -32.77 -37.22 -91.57
C TRP A 65 -32.97 -37.36 -93.09
N GLU A 66 -33.18 -36.24 -93.79
CA GLU A 66 -33.20 -36.21 -95.25
C GLU A 66 -31.79 -35.91 -95.81
N GLU A 67 -31.56 -36.28 -97.08
CA GLU A 67 -30.22 -36.38 -97.65
C GLU A 67 -29.59 -35.02 -97.98
N PHE A 68 -28.55 -34.65 -97.24
CA PHE A 68 -27.66 -33.53 -97.59
C PHE A 68 -26.62 -33.98 -98.62
N PRO A 69 -26.33 -33.18 -99.68
CA PRO A 69 -25.29 -33.50 -100.65
C PRO A 69 -23.90 -33.48 -99.99
N SER A 70 -23.13 -34.55 -100.18
CA SER A 70 -21.83 -34.75 -99.55
C SER A 70 -20.84 -33.61 -99.85
N PRO A 71 -20.26 -32.93 -98.83
CA PRO A 71 -19.30 -31.86 -99.06
C PRO A 71 -17.99 -32.39 -99.67
N PRO A 72 -17.26 -31.57 -100.46
CA PRO A 72 -16.00 -31.98 -101.04
C PRO A 72 -14.97 -32.29 -99.95
N LEU A 73 -14.18 -33.36 -100.15
CA LEU A 73 -13.26 -33.92 -99.15
C LEU A 73 -12.25 -32.89 -98.58
N SER A 74 -11.87 -31.87 -99.36
CA SER A 74 -11.01 -30.77 -98.93
C SER A 74 -11.68 -29.85 -97.90
N ALA A 75 -12.97 -29.54 -98.06
CA ALA A 75 -13.74 -28.74 -97.11
C ALA A 75 -13.94 -29.51 -95.80
N ALA A 76 -14.37 -30.78 -95.88
CA ALA A 76 -14.53 -31.64 -94.70
C ALA A 76 -13.20 -31.88 -93.95
N SER A 77 -12.07 -31.93 -94.66
CA SER A 77 -10.73 -31.99 -94.05
C SER A 77 -10.36 -30.71 -93.32
N THR A 78 -10.63 -29.54 -93.93
CA THR A 78 -10.41 -28.21 -93.32
C THR A 78 -11.26 -28.02 -92.06
N GLU A 79 -12.55 -28.35 -92.12
CA GLU A 79 -13.48 -28.26 -91.01
C GLU A 79 -13.08 -29.18 -89.85
N ARG A 80 -12.69 -30.42 -90.15
CA ARG A 80 -12.12 -31.36 -89.16
C ARG A 80 -10.85 -30.80 -88.51
N GLY A 81 -9.99 -30.13 -89.28
CA GLY A 81 -8.79 -29.45 -88.76
C GLY A 81 -9.14 -28.33 -87.77
N ALA A 82 -10.12 -27.49 -88.10
CA ALA A 82 -10.60 -26.43 -87.22
C ALA A 82 -11.21 -26.97 -85.92
N LEU A 83 -12.05 -28.01 -86.01
CA LEU A 83 -12.67 -28.68 -84.86
C LEU A 83 -11.63 -29.33 -83.91
N LEU A 84 -10.57 -29.93 -84.47
CA LEU A 84 -9.45 -30.46 -83.68
C LEU A 84 -8.69 -29.34 -82.96
N GLY A 85 -8.36 -28.24 -83.66
CA GLY A 85 -7.73 -27.07 -83.06
C GLY A 85 -8.55 -26.46 -81.92
N GLN A 86 -9.88 -26.39 -82.06
CA GLN A 86 -10.76 -25.90 -81.01
C GLN A 86 -10.88 -26.89 -79.84
N GLN A 87 -10.84 -28.21 -80.09
CA GLN A 87 -10.76 -29.22 -79.02
C GLN A 87 -9.46 -29.08 -78.20
N ASP A 88 -8.32 -28.89 -78.84
CA ASP A 88 -7.03 -28.71 -78.17
C ASP A 88 -6.95 -27.38 -77.40
N LEU A 89 -7.60 -26.32 -77.92
CA LEU A 89 -7.76 -25.05 -77.20
C LEU A 89 -8.60 -25.24 -75.92
N LEU A 90 -9.71 -25.97 -76.00
CA LEU A 90 -10.57 -26.28 -74.85
C LEU A 90 -9.85 -27.16 -73.81
N ARG A 91 -9.11 -28.19 -74.26
CA ARG A 91 -8.28 -29.04 -73.38
C ARG A 91 -7.22 -28.20 -72.65
N THR A 92 -6.58 -27.28 -73.37
CA THR A 92 -5.56 -26.36 -72.85
C THR A 92 -6.15 -25.36 -71.84
N ASN A 93 -7.35 -24.83 -72.11
CA ASN A 93 -8.04 -23.91 -71.20
C ASN A 93 -8.46 -24.62 -69.90
N SER A 94 -9.09 -25.80 -70.01
CA SER A 94 -9.46 -26.63 -68.86
C SER A 94 -8.24 -27.02 -68.00
N SER A 95 -7.11 -27.36 -68.63
CA SER A 95 -5.84 -27.60 -67.94
C SER A 95 -5.33 -26.36 -67.17
N LYS A 96 -5.34 -25.18 -67.81
CA LYS A 96 -4.96 -23.90 -67.17
C LYS A 96 -5.88 -23.55 -66.00
N GLN A 97 -7.20 -23.69 -66.15
CA GLN A 97 -8.17 -23.47 -65.08
C GLN A 97 -7.96 -24.43 -63.90
N THR A 98 -7.67 -25.72 -64.18
CA THR A 98 -7.37 -26.71 -63.15
C THR A 98 -6.09 -26.36 -62.38
N ALA A 99 -5.04 -25.89 -63.07
CA ALA A 99 -3.81 -25.44 -62.42
C ALA A 99 -4.02 -24.21 -61.53
N VAL A 100 -4.73 -23.18 -62.03
CA VAL A 100 -5.06 -21.97 -61.25
C VAL A 100 -5.94 -22.28 -60.04
N LEU A 101 -6.95 -23.15 -60.19
CA LEU A 101 -7.78 -23.60 -59.08
C LEU A 101 -6.98 -24.40 -58.03
N GLY A 102 -5.98 -25.16 -58.48
CA GLY A 102 -5.00 -25.82 -57.61
C GLY A 102 -4.22 -24.83 -56.76
N VAL A 103 -3.58 -23.83 -57.39
CA VAL A 103 -2.82 -22.78 -56.69
C VAL A 103 -3.70 -22.04 -55.68
N LEU A 104 -4.87 -21.56 -56.11
CA LEU A 104 -5.80 -20.83 -55.24
C LEU A 104 -6.25 -21.67 -54.01
N LYS A 105 -6.42 -22.99 -54.18
CA LYS A 105 -6.77 -23.91 -53.09
C LYS A 105 -5.62 -24.13 -52.08
N GLU A 106 -4.37 -23.97 -52.49
CA GLU A 106 -3.21 -23.98 -51.59
C GLU A 106 -3.07 -22.62 -50.88
N GLU A 107 -3.20 -21.51 -51.61
CA GLU A 107 -3.16 -20.14 -51.05
C GLU A 107 -4.25 -19.92 -50.00
N VAL A 108 -5.50 -20.32 -50.28
CA VAL A 108 -6.61 -20.25 -49.31
C VAL A 108 -6.34 -21.10 -48.07
N ARG A 109 -5.66 -22.25 -48.21
CA ARG A 109 -5.28 -23.10 -47.05
C ARG A 109 -4.18 -22.45 -46.21
N ALA A 110 -3.18 -21.87 -46.85
CA ALA A 110 -2.10 -21.12 -46.18
C ALA A 110 -2.65 -19.89 -45.45
N CYS A 111 -3.53 -19.13 -46.10
CA CYS A 111 -4.25 -17.99 -45.53
C CYS A 111 -5.08 -18.41 -44.31
N ASN A 112 -5.91 -19.46 -44.42
CA ASN A 112 -6.71 -19.96 -43.30
C ASN A 112 -5.84 -20.42 -42.12
N SER A 113 -4.71 -21.10 -42.38
CA SER A 113 -3.75 -21.49 -41.33
C SER A 113 -3.14 -20.27 -40.63
N CYS A 114 -2.76 -19.24 -41.39
CA CYS A 114 -2.26 -17.97 -40.87
C CYS A 114 -3.30 -17.26 -39.98
N CYS A 115 -4.54 -17.15 -40.44
CA CYS A 115 -5.65 -16.54 -39.69
C CYS A 115 -5.96 -17.26 -38.38
N LEU A 116 -5.91 -18.60 -38.35
CA LEU A 116 -6.07 -19.37 -37.11
C LEU A 116 -4.90 -19.11 -36.14
N GLY A 117 -3.68 -18.99 -36.66
CA GLY A 117 -2.49 -18.62 -35.89
C GLY A 117 -2.60 -17.22 -35.25
N THR A 118 -2.99 -16.21 -36.03
CA THR A 118 -3.16 -14.84 -35.51
C THR A 118 -4.34 -14.74 -34.54
N GLN A 119 -5.41 -15.50 -34.76
CA GLN A 119 -6.53 -15.59 -33.81
C GLN A 119 -6.09 -16.20 -32.46
N ALA A 120 -5.28 -17.26 -32.47
CA ALA A 120 -4.73 -17.85 -31.24
C ALA A 120 -3.77 -16.90 -30.51
N GLN A 121 -2.94 -16.15 -31.25
CA GLN A 121 -2.09 -15.09 -30.69
C GLN A 121 -2.92 -13.96 -30.07
N LEU A 122 -3.96 -13.48 -30.76
CA LEU A 122 -4.84 -12.42 -30.26
C LEU A 122 -5.55 -12.82 -28.96
N GLN A 123 -6.05 -14.06 -28.85
CA GLN A 123 -6.61 -14.58 -27.60
C GLN A 123 -5.55 -14.64 -26.48
N THR A 124 -4.33 -15.05 -26.81
CA THR A 124 -3.20 -15.10 -25.84
C THR A 124 -2.77 -13.70 -25.37
N VAL A 125 -2.83 -12.68 -26.24
CA VAL A 125 -2.58 -11.29 -25.86
C VAL A 125 -3.73 -10.76 -24.99
N HIS A 126 -4.98 -11.05 -25.34
CA HIS A 126 -6.16 -10.61 -24.59
C HIS A 126 -6.24 -11.20 -23.18
N THR A 127 -5.89 -12.49 -23.00
CA THR A 127 -5.82 -13.10 -21.65
C THR A 127 -4.69 -12.50 -20.81
N LYS A 128 -3.49 -12.32 -21.38
CA LYS A 128 -2.36 -11.65 -20.70
C LYS A 128 -2.67 -10.20 -20.34
N LEU A 129 -3.36 -9.46 -21.20
CA LEU A 129 -3.79 -8.09 -20.93
C LEU A 129 -4.78 -8.04 -19.75
N ARG A 130 -5.76 -8.95 -19.71
CA ARG A 130 -6.70 -9.09 -18.59
C ARG A 130 -6.00 -9.45 -17.27
N GLU A 131 -4.99 -10.32 -17.32
CA GLU A 131 -4.18 -10.70 -16.16
C GLU A 131 -3.29 -9.54 -15.67
N ALA A 132 -2.71 -8.76 -16.59
CA ALA A 132 -1.97 -7.55 -16.24
C ALA A 132 -2.88 -6.47 -15.64
N GLN A 133 -4.09 -6.31 -16.18
CA GLN A 133 -5.09 -5.37 -15.67
C GLN A 133 -5.57 -5.73 -14.25
N SER A 134 -5.84 -7.01 -13.97
CA SER A 134 -6.22 -7.43 -12.60
C SER A 134 -5.07 -7.27 -11.61
N LYS A 135 -3.83 -7.53 -12.02
CA LYS A 135 -2.63 -7.26 -11.19
C LYS A 135 -2.46 -5.77 -10.88
N LEU A 136 -2.65 -4.88 -11.86
CA LEU A 136 -2.59 -3.43 -11.63
C LEU A 136 -3.66 -2.97 -10.63
N ILE A 137 -4.91 -3.42 -10.77
CA ILE A 137 -6.00 -3.12 -9.83
C ILE A 137 -5.67 -3.62 -8.41
N GLN A 138 -5.06 -4.81 -8.29
CA GLN A 138 -4.63 -5.37 -7.01
C GLN A 138 -3.43 -4.62 -6.39
N GLN A 139 -2.52 -4.10 -7.20
CA GLN A 139 -1.42 -3.24 -6.73
C GLN A 139 -1.94 -1.87 -6.28
N GLU A 140 -2.92 -1.30 -7.00
CA GLU A 140 -3.55 -0.04 -6.60
C GLU A 140 -4.32 -0.17 -5.28
N SER A 141 -5.08 -1.26 -5.08
CA SER A 141 -5.82 -1.49 -3.83
C SER A 141 -4.89 -1.74 -2.64
N THR A 142 -3.85 -2.56 -2.80
CA THR A 142 -2.88 -2.81 -1.72
C THR A 142 -2.04 -1.58 -1.37
N LEU A 143 -1.73 -0.71 -2.34
CA LEU A 143 -1.05 0.56 -2.09
C LEU A 143 -1.96 1.56 -1.34
N LYS A 144 -3.26 1.61 -1.67
CA LYS A 144 -4.25 2.39 -0.93
C LYS A 144 -4.41 1.90 0.51
N GLU A 145 -4.62 0.60 0.70
CA GLU A 145 -4.75 -0.02 2.03
C GLU A 145 -3.50 0.22 2.90
N LEU A 146 -2.29 0.10 2.32
CA LEU A 146 -1.05 0.38 3.02
C LEU A 146 -0.90 1.86 3.38
N SER A 147 -1.30 2.78 2.48
CA SER A 147 -1.28 4.22 2.73
C SER A 147 -2.24 4.62 3.86
N GLU A 148 -3.46 4.06 3.86
CA GLU A 148 -4.45 4.26 4.91
C GLU A 148 -3.95 3.72 6.26
N ARG A 149 -3.44 2.49 6.28
CA ARG A 149 -2.85 1.83 7.46
C ARG A 149 -1.69 2.62 8.05
N VAL A 150 -0.74 3.09 7.23
CA VAL A 150 0.40 3.90 7.69
C VAL A 150 -0.07 5.26 8.21
N THR A 151 -1.05 5.90 7.56
CA THR A 151 -1.62 7.18 8.00
C THR A 151 -2.35 7.03 9.34
N GLN A 152 -3.13 5.95 9.50
CA GLN A 152 -3.82 5.62 10.75
C GLN A 152 -2.82 5.39 11.89
N SER A 153 -1.84 4.51 11.72
CA SER A 153 -0.86 4.21 12.78
C SER A 153 0.04 5.41 13.11
N LEU A 154 0.32 6.30 12.15
CA LEU A 154 1.01 7.56 12.41
C LEU A 154 0.14 8.52 13.26
N ALA A 155 -1.16 8.59 12.99
CA ALA A 155 -2.10 9.39 13.77
C ALA A 155 -2.30 8.82 15.19
N GLU A 156 -2.36 7.50 15.33
CA GLU A 156 -2.42 6.79 16.63
C GLU A 156 -1.15 7.06 17.44
N ALA A 157 0.04 6.77 16.91
CA ALA A 157 1.31 7.03 17.58
C ALA A 157 1.54 8.53 17.92
N SER A 158 0.90 9.44 17.19
CA SER A 158 0.92 10.88 17.50
C SER A 158 0.00 11.23 18.68
N ARG A 159 -1.20 10.62 18.76
CA ARG A 159 -2.09 10.76 19.93
C ARG A 159 -1.48 10.11 21.17
N ASP A 160 -0.88 8.93 21.04
CA ASP A 160 -0.24 8.22 22.15
C ASP A 160 0.93 9.03 22.73
N ARG A 161 1.75 9.65 21.88
CA ARG A 161 2.82 10.56 22.32
C ARG A 161 2.27 11.74 23.12
N GLU A 162 1.16 12.32 22.70
CA GLU A 162 0.54 13.48 23.36
C GLU A 162 -0.19 13.10 24.66
N ASN A 163 -0.82 11.92 24.70
CA ASN A 163 -1.37 11.32 25.91
C ASN A 163 -0.25 11.05 26.93
N ILE A 164 0.85 10.40 26.51
CA ILE A 164 2.03 10.13 27.35
C ILE A 164 2.64 11.45 27.85
N ARG A 165 2.74 12.49 27.00
CA ARG A 165 3.20 13.83 27.40
C ARG A 165 2.30 14.41 28.50
N THR A 166 0.98 14.34 28.32
CA THR A 166 -0.01 14.89 29.26
C THR A 166 -0.02 14.15 30.60
N GLU A 167 0.02 12.81 30.58
CA GLU A 167 0.10 11.99 31.80
C GLU A 167 1.46 12.16 32.50
N LEU A 168 2.55 12.36 31.76
CA LEU A 168 3.86 12.69 32.34
C LEU A 168 3.81 14.04 33.07
N PHE A 169 3.24 15.10 32.45
CA PHE A 169 3.06 16.38 33.12
C PHE A 169 2.20 16.25 34.39
N ARG A 170 1.03 15.58 34.30
CA ARG A 170 0.15 15.39 35.47
C ARG A 170 0.83 14.57 36.57
N ALA A 171 1.62 13.57 36.22
CA ALA A 171 2.39 12.79 37.19
C ALA A 171 3.55 13.59 37.82
N LEU A 172 4.21 14.47 37.07
CA LEU A 172 5.24 15.37 37.58
C LEU A 172 4.65 16.44 38.51
N GLU A 173 3.48 17.00 38.19
CA GLU A 173 2.76 17.89 39.09
C GLU A 173 2.25 17.15 40.34
N GLY A 174 1.77 15.91 40.18
CA GLY A 174 1.42 15.03 41.30
C GLY A 174 2.61 14.72 42.22
N VAL A 175 3.83 14.59 41.68
CA VAL A 175 5.06 14.47 42.48
C VAL A 175 5.47 15.82 43.08
N ARG A 176 5.32 16.94 42.37
CA ARG A 176 5.58 18.28 42.94
C ARG A 176 4.64 18.58 44.11
N LEU A 177 3.38 18.17 44.02
CA LEU A 177 2.36 18.35 45.06
C LEU A 177 2.41 17.27 46.16
N GLY A 178 2.88 16.06 45.85
CA GLY A 178 3.16 15.00 46.83
C GLY A 178 4.44 15.25 47.64
N ASN A 179 5.48 15.82 47.01
CA ASN A 179 6.65 16.39 47.69
C ASN A 179 6.37 17.80 48.24
N SER A 180 5.18 18.37 47.96
CA SER A 180 4.58 19.43 48.80
C SER A 180 3.56 18.83 49.77
N SER A 181 3.93 17.70 50.39
CA SER A 181 3.90 17.69 51.85
C SER A 181 4.46 19.03 52.33
N CYS A 182 3.66 19.79 53.09
CA CYS A 182 4.20 20.87 53.89
C CYS A 182 5.00 20.23 55.02
N GLU A 183 6.19 19.71 54.71
CA GLU A 183 7.22 19.46 55.71
C GLU A 183 7.58 20.82 56.30
N GLU A 184 6.93 21.14 57.41
CA GLU A 184 7.12 22.40 58.13
C GLU A 184 8.61 22.53 58.45
N CYS A 185 9.24 23.53 57.85
CA CYS A 185 10.66 23.77 58.05
C CYS A 185 10.97 23.85 59.56
N PRO A 186 12.10 23.30 60.02
CA PRO A 186 12.41 23.29 61.46
C PRO A 186 12.32 24.68 62.06
N LYS A 187 11.97 24.78 63.36
CA LYS A 187 11.75 26.09 64.00
C LYS A 187 12.95 27.01 63.77
N SER A 188 12.67 28.26 63.35
CA SER A 188 13.62 29.28 62.89
C SER A 188 14.21 29.10 61.48
N TRP A 189 13.64 28.24 60.63
CA TRP A 189 13.98 28.13 59.20
C TRP A 189 12.84 28.66 58.33
N LEU A 190 13.17 29.32 57.22
CA LEU A 190 12.21 29.90 56.28
C LEU A 190 11.99 28.99 55.06
N PRO A 191 10.74 28.61 54.72
CA PRO A 191 10.44 27.85 53.51
C PRO A 191 10.51 28.75 52.26
N PHE A 192 11.26 28.32 51.24
CA PHE A 192 11.29 28.95 49.92
C PHE A 192 11.52 27.90 48.82
N GLN A 193 10.72 27.92 47.75
CA GLN A 193 10.84 27.04 46.57
C GLN A 193 11.06 25.54 46.87
N GLY A 194 10.33 24.99 47.85
CA GLY A 194 10.47 23.58 48.24
C GLY A 194 11.79 23.27 48.97
N SER A 195 12.35 24.24 49.69
CA SER A 195 13.55 24.07 50.49
C SER A 195 13.51 24.96 51.74
N CYS A 196 14.19 24.54 52.81
CA CYS A 196 14.24 25.29 54.06
C CYS A 196 15.56 26.07 54.17
N TYR A 197 15.48 27.35 54.56
CA TYR A 197 16.62 28.27 54.65
C TYR A 197 16.83 28.79 56.07
N LEU A 198 18.02 28.58 56.64
CA LEU A 198 18.43 29.17 57.94
C LEU A 198 19.32 30.40 57.71
N PHE A 199 18.96 31.55 58.27
CA PHE A 199 19.74 32.78 58.20
C PHE A 199 20.42 33.08 59.54
N SER A 200 21.75 33.15 59.56
CA SER A 200 22.50 33.58 60.75
C SER A 200 22.66 35.10 60.76
N THR A 201 22.43 35.71 61.92
CA THR A 201 22.74 37.14 62.17
C THR A 201 24.23 37.36 62.45
N GLN A 202 24.98 36.30 62.76
CA GLN A 202 26.41 36.39 63.04
C GLN A 202 27.22 36.22 61.75
N ARG A 203 28.07 37.21 61.44
CA ARG A 203 29.03 37.11 60.35
C ARG A 203 30.28 36.37 60.81
N ALA A 204 30.67 35.31 60.10
CA ALA A 204 31.81 34.45 60.43
C ALA A 204 32.79 34.35 59.23
N THR A 205 33.95 33.71 59.40
CA THR A 205 34.75 33.30 58.24
C THR A 205 34.01 32.21 57.45
N TRP A 206 34.34 32.04 56.17
CA TRP A 206 33.69 31.06 55.30
C TRP A 206 33.79 29.61 55.83
N VAL A 207 34.92 29.24 56.44
CA VAL A 207 35.14 27.90 57.02
C VAL A 207 34.27 27.68 58.28
N GLU A 208 34.10 28.70 59.12
CA GLU A 208 33.20 28.64 60.28
C GLU A 208 31.73 28.59 59.83
N ALA A 209 31.36 29.34 58.79
CA ALA A 209 30.03 29.32 58.20
C ALA A 209 29.68 27.93 57.61
N GLN A 210 30.61 27.31 56.89
CA GLN A 210 30.41 25.95 56.35
C GLN A 210 30.16 24.94 57.47
N ARG A 211 31.05 24.90 58.48
CA ARG A 211 30.94 23.98 59.62
C ARG A 211 29.64 24.19 60.42
N HIS A 212 29.17 25.43 60.53
CA HIS A 212 27.90 25.74 61.19
C HIS A 212 26.70 25.16 60.43
N CYS A 213 26.64 25.35 59.10
CA CYS A 213 25.59 24.76 58.26
C CYS A 213 25.64 23.23 58.29
N GLU A 214 26.82 22.63 58.19
CA GLU A 214 27.00 21.17 58.25
C GLU A 214 26.52 20.58 59.58
N GLY A 215 26.86 21.23 60.70
CA GLY A 215 26.35 20.87 62.03
C GLY A 215 24.81 21.00 62.15
N ALA A 216 24.21 21.91 61.39
CA ALA A 216 22.78 22.09 61.26
C ALA A 216 22.12 21.17 60.19
N ARG A 217 22.85 20.17 59.66
CA ARG A 217 22.42 19.24 58.58
C ARG A 217 22.04 19.90 57.26
N ALA A 218 22.65 21.04 56.95
CA ALA A 218 22.42 21.79 55.72
C ALA A 218 23.72 22.19 55.03
N HIS A 219 23.61 22.64 53.79
CA HIS A 219 24.76 23.11 53.00
C HIS A 219 24.79 24.63 52.94
N LEU A 220 25.97 25.23 53.14
CA LEU A 220 26.18 26.67 53.04
C LEU A 220 25.88 27.16 51.62
N VAL A 221 24.89 28.02 51.49
CA VAL A 221 24.50 28.68 50.24
C VAL A 221 25.44 29.86 50.00
N ILE A 222 26.04 29.92 48.81
CA ILE A 222 26.76 31.09 48.32
C ILE A 222 25.79 31.86 47.41
N VAL A 223 25.15 32.89 47.95
CA VAL A 223 24.22 33.75 47.20
C VAL A 223 24.99 34.47 46.10
N GLY A 224 24.79 34.04 44.86
CA GLY A 224 25.71 34.30 43.75
C GLY A 224 24.99 34.62 42.42
N GLY A 225 24.01 35.50 42.45
CA GLY A 225 23.23 35.91 41.28
C GLY A 225 22.05 36.80 41.66
N LEU A 226 21.41 37.42 40.66
CA LEU A 226 20.29 38.35 40.88
C LEU A 226 18.95 37.66 41.20
N ASP A 227 18.88 36.33 41.06
CA ASP A 227 17.65 35.54 41.25
C ASP A 227 17.37 35.10 42.71
N GLU A 228 18.27 35.38 43.67
CA GLU A 228 18.09 35.09 45.11
C GLU A 228 17.99 36.35 45.99
N GLN A 229 17.23 37.36 45.55
CA GLN A 229 16.71 38.42 46.44
C GLN A 229 15.24 38.70 46.12
N PRO A 230 14.31 38.31 47.02
CA PRO A 230 13.59 39.37 47.75
C PRO A 230 13.09 38.96 49.15
N LEU A 231 13.52 39.65 50.23
CA LEU A 231 12.62 40.14 51.32
C LEU A 231 13.32 41.08 52.35
N GLU A 232 13.66 42.31 51.96
CA GLU A 232 13.93 43.39 52.93
C GLU A 232 13.15 44.66 52.58
N SER A 233 11.91 44.77 53.09
CA SER A 233 11.19 46.01 53.44
C SER A 233 9.74 45.70 53.83
N GLY A 234 9.47 45.59 55.12
CA GLY A 234 8.15 45.28 55.68
C GLY A 234 8.01 45.78 57.12
N GLY A 235 8.37 47.04 57.35
CA GLY A 235 8.35 47.65 58.68
C GLY A 235 6.92 47.87 59.18
N ALA A 236 6.70 47.58 60.47
CA ALA A 236 5.44 47.87 61.15
C ALA A 236 5.31 49.37 61.50
N GLN A 237 4.05 49.83 61.55
CA GLN A 237 3.58 50.98 62.33
C GLN A 237 2.41 50.50 63.20
#